data_AF-A0A8H7B1G3-F1
#
_entry.id   AF-A0A8H7B1G3-F1
#
_cell.length_a   1.000
_cell.length_b   1.000
_cell.length_c   1.000
_cell.angle_alpha   90.00
_cell.angle_beta   90.00
_cell.angle_gamma   90.00
#
_symmetry.space_group_name_H-M   'P 1'
#
loop_
_entity.id
_entity.type
_entity.pdbx_description
1 polymer ?
#
loop_
_entity_poly.entity_id
_entity_poly.type
_entity_poly.pdbx_seq_one_letter_code
_entity_poly.pdbx_strand_id
1 'polypeptide(L)'
;MIVDENLDIKAVVDFEFWNALPAQFAHGPLWWLTSLRPDEWIDSGFDFGALRSRLEPHVEQFLPVMEKVEKEKATDGSVALLSVPMRDSWISGRFWFNLAMDDSWTIDAVYWAALHKPGDEVLDEAMEDELKAFYDMKMKQLAAFNAECKERGIGDAGHVRNWIMIV
;
A
#
# COMPACT_ATOMS: atom_id res chain seq x y z
N MET A 1 19.73 11.84 12.80
CA MET A 1 20.38 12.92 12.00
C MET A 1 21.51 13.51 12.82
N ILE A 2 22.68 13.72 12.23
CA ILE A 2 23.86 14.33 12.85
C ILE A 2 24.07 15.70 12.21
N VAL A 3 24.17 16.74 13.04
CA VAL A 3 24.41 18.14 12.63
C VAL A 3 25.69 18.67 13.26
N ASP A 4 26.29 19.71 12.67
CA ASP A 4 27.40 20.45 13.29
C ASP A 4 26.93 21.61 14.19
N GLU A 5 27.89 22.38 14.71
CA GLU A 5 27.65 23.54 15.58
C GLU A 5 26.84 24.67 14.91
N ASN A 6 26.82 24.70 13.58
CA ASN A 6 26.06 25.67 12.79
C ASN A 6 24.67 25.14 12.38
N LEU A 7 24.29 23.96 12.86
CA LEU A 7 23.06 23.24 12.49
C LEU A 7 23.06 22.69 11.05
N ASP A 8 24.22 22.58 10.41
CA ASP A 8 24.32 21.98 9.08
C ASP A 8 24.27 20.45 9.17
N ILE A 9 23.45 19.81 8.34
CA ILE A 9 23.31 18.34 8.29
C ILE A 9 24.61 17.72 7.76
N LYS A 10 25.29 16.89 8.57
CA LYS A 10 26.52 16.16 8.20
C LYS A 10 26.28 14.70 7.87
N ALA A 11 25.30 14.08 8.50
CA ALA A 11 24.91 12.71 8.20
C ALA A 11 23.45 12.45 8.57
N VAL A 12 22.81 11.60 7.77
CA VAL A 12 21.58 10.92 8.16
C VAL A 12 22.00 9.52 8.60
N VAL A 13 21.49 9.06 9.73
CA VAL A 13 21.78 7.75 10.32
C VAL A 13 20.45 7.06 10.57
N ASP A 14 20.47 5.79 10.98
CA ASP A 14 19.27 4.99 11.27
C ASP A 14 18.46 4.62 10.01
N PHE A 15 19.18 4.12 9.00
CA PHE A 15 18.57 3.60 7.77
C PHE A 15 18.01 2.17 7.93
N GLU A 16 18.13 1.55 9.10
CA GLU A 16 17.71 0.15 9.32
C GLU A 16 16.18 -0.04 9.26
N PHE A 17 15.42 1.05 9.40
CA PHE A 17 13.97 1.10 9.16
C PHE A 17 13.60 1.90 7.91
N TRP A 18 14.58 2.26 7.06
CA TRP A 18 14.29 2.95 5.83
C TRP A 18 13.61 1.98 4.87
N ASN A 19 12.31 2.18 4.68
CA ASN A 19 11.56 1.39 3.74
C ASN A 19 12.08 1.69 2.32
N ALA A 20 12.76 0.73 1.70
CA ALA A 20 13.17 0.80 0.30
C ALA A 20 11.96 0.53 -0.61
N LEU A 21 10.91 1.34 -0.48
CA LEU A 21 9.77 1.28 -1.39
C LEU A 21 10.17 1.87 -2.74
N PRO A 22 9.56 1.39 -3.84
CA PRO A 22 9.65 2.07 -5.11
C PRO A 22 9.29 3.56 -4.95
N ALA A 23 10.00 4.44 -5.67
CA ALA A 23 9.82 5.90 -5.55
C ALA A 23 8.36 6.36 -5.70
N GLN A 24 7.52 5.57 -6.38
CA GLN A 24 6.08 5.80 -6.51
C GLN A 24 5.34 5.98 -5.18
N PHE A 25 5.82 5.40 -4.07
CA PHE A 25 5.20 5.57 -2.75
C PHE A 25 5.44 6.97 -2.18
N ALA A 26 6.51 7.66 -2.59
CA ALA A 26 6.73 9.07 -2.28
C ALA A 26 5.84 10.00 -3.13
N HIS A 27 5.23 9.47 -4.19
CA HIS A 27 4.34 10.24 -5.04
C HIS A 27 2.92 10.33 -4.47
N GLY A 28 2.56 9.70 -3.35
CA GLY A 28 1.23 9.89 -2.76
C GLY A 28 1.18 11.10 -1.83
N PRO A 29 0.12 11.94 -1.81
CA PRO A 29 -0.11 12.85 -0.70
C PRO A 29 -0.13 12.05 0.61
N LEU A 30 0.71 12.44 1.57
CA LEU A 30 0.96 11.62 2.73
C LEU A 30 -0.28 11.58 3.64
N TRP A 31 -0.68 10.39 4.07
CA TRP A 31 -1.89 10.16 4.87
C TRP A 31 -1.90 10.93 6.20
N TRP A 32 -0.72 11.28 6.75
CA TRP A 32 -0.59 12.07 7.98
C TRP A 32 -1.22 13.47 7.90
N LEU A 33 -1.55 13.96 6.70
CA LEU A 33 -2.34 15.18 6.54
C LEU A 33 -3.67 15.17 7.30
N THR A 34 -4.19 13.99 7.66
CA THR A 34 -5.50 13.84 8.31
C THR A 34 -5.47 13.64 9.83
N SER A 35 -4.28 13.59 10.44
CA SER A 35 -4.05 13.22 11.85
C SER A 35 -4.66 11.88 12.30
N LEU A 36 -5.17 11.08 11.36
CA LEU A 36 -5.63 9.71 11.60
C LEU A 36 -4.86 8.76 10.73
N ARG A 37 -4.55 7.60 11.28
CA ARG A 37 -3.90 6.54 10.55
C ARG A 37 -4.92 5.69 9.78
N PRO A 38 -4.52 5.03 8.69
CA PRO A 38 -5.40 4.16 7.92
C PRO A 38 -6.05 3.02 8.73
N ASP A 39 -5.33 2.45 9.69
CA ASP A 39 -5.82 1.39 10.58
C ASP A 39 -6.96 1.87 11.49
N GLU A 40 -6.87 3.10 12.00
CA GLU A 40 -7.90 3.71 12.83
C GLU A 40 -9.21 3.94 12.06
N TRP A 41 -9.15 4.04 10.72
CA TRP A 41 -10.34 4.18 9.87
C TRP A 41 -11.12 2.87 9.77
N ILE A 42 -10.43 1.74 9.67
CA ILE A 42 -11.06 0.41 9.57
C ILE A 42 -11.82 0.10 10.86
N ASP A 43 -11.18 0.33 12.01
CA ASP A 43 -11.76 0.06 13.32
C ASP A 43 -13.02 0.92 13.60
N SER A 44 -13.13 2.08 12.95
CA SER A 44 -14.28 2.98 13.05
C SER A 44 -15.45 2.65 12.10
N GLY A 45 -15.30 1.61 11.26
CA GLY A 45 -16.30 1.24 10.25
C GLY A 45 -16.07 1.98 8.93
N PHE A 46 -14.94 1.69 8.28
CA PHE A 46 -14.43 2.28 7.04
C PHE A 46 -15.52 2.90 6.13
N ASP A 47 -15.48 4.23 6.01
CA ASP A 47 -16.27 5.01 5.05
C ASP A 47 -15.32 5.77 4.12
N PHE A 48 -15.22 5.28 2.88
CA PHE A 48 -14.36 5.87 1.87
C PHE A 48 -14.78 7.29 1.48
N GLY A 49 -16.09 7.59 1.47
CA GLY A 49 -16.59 8.93 1.15
C GLY A 49 -16.20 9.94 2.23
N ALA A 50 -16.36 9.55 3.51
CA ALA A 50 -15.91 10.35 4.64
C ALA A 50 -14.38 10.54 4.63
N LEU A 51 -13.63 9.49 4.31
CA LEU A 51 -12.17 9.57 4.18
C LEU A 51 -11.74 10.55 3.09
N ARG A 52 -12.27 10.38 1.87
CA ARG A 52 -11.93 11.22 0.74
C ARG A 52 -12.30 12.68 1.01
N SER A 53 -13.47 12.95 1.55
CA SER A 53 -13.91 14.31 1.88
C SER A 53 -13.05 14.98 2.97
N ARG A 54 -12.41 14.20 3.85
CA ARG A 54 -11.44 14.71 4.82
C ARG A 54 -10.06 14.97 4.20
N LEU A 55 -9.59 14.09 3.32
CA LEU A 55 -8.29 14.20 2.67
C LEU A 55 -8.24 15.31 1.61
N GLU A 56 -9.27 15.41 0.78
CA GLU A 56 -9.30 16.27 -0.41
C GLU A 56 -8.98 17.74 -0.09
N PRO A 57 -9.56 18.38 0.95
CA PRO A 57 -9.21 19.75 1.32
C PRO A 57 -7.74 19.92 1.71
N HIS A 58 -7.14 18.92 2.36
CA HIS A 58 -5.73 18.97 2.73
C HIS A 58 -4.82 18.83 1.51
N VAL A 59 -5.16 17.94 0.57
CA VAL A 59 -4.43 17.79 -0.69
C VAL A 59 -4.51 19.08 -1.51
N GLU A 60 -5.69 19.68 -1.61
CA GLU A 60 -5.92 20.95 -2.31
C GLU A 60 -5.17 22.14 -1.69
N GLN A 61 -4.93 22.13 -0.38
CA GLN A 61 -4.14 23.15 0.30
C GLN A 61 -2.62 22.88 0.22
N PHE A 62 -2.22 21.63 0.39
CA PHE A 62 -0.83 21.23 0.49
C PHE A 62 -0.10 21.33 -0.86
N LEU A 63 -0.70 20.82 -1.94
CA LEU A 63 -0.04 20.77 -3.25
C LEU A 63 0.34 22.16 -3.80
N PRO A 64 -0.53 23.20 -3.74
CA PRO A 64 -0.15 24.54 -4.17
C PRO A 64 0.99 25.16 -3.33
N VAL A 65 1.00 24.90 -2.02
CA VAL A 65 2.07 25.38 -1.13
C VAL A 65 3.39 24.69 -1.46
N MET A 66 3.37 23.37 -1.65
CA MET A 66 4.53 22.60 -2.07
C MET A 66 5.06 23.09 -3.43
N GLU A 67 4.18 23.27 -4.42
CA GLU A 67 4.56 23.75 -5.75
C GLU A 67 5.21 25.16 -5.69
N LYS A 68 4.70 26.04 -4.81
CA LYS A 68 5.32 27.36 -4.58
C LYS A 68 6.72 27.24 -3.99
N VAL A 69 6.90 26.42 -2.96
CA VAL A 69 8.21 26.19 -2.31
C VAL A 69 9.19 25.54 -3.27
N GLU A 70 8.73 24.58 -4.08
CA GLU A 70 9.53 23.95 -5.13
C GLU A 70 10.01 24.99 -6.16
N LYS A 71 9.14 25.89 -6.61
CA LYS A 71 9.52 26.99 -7.53
C LYS A 71 10.53 27.95 -6.93
N GLU A 72 10.40 28.29 -5.64
CA GLU A 72 11.34 29.18 -4.93
C GLU A 72 12.72 28.52 -4.75
N LYS A 73 12.75 27.18 -4.58
CA LYS A 73 13.97 26.39 -4.35
C LYS A 73 14.60 25.83 -5.63
N ALA A 74 13.96 25.95 -6.79
CA ALA A 74 14.44 25.45 -8.07
C ALA A 74 15.61 26.27 -8.64
N THR A 75 16.56 26.69 -7.81
CA THR A 75 17.63 27.63 -8.16
C THR A 75 18.94 26.97 -8.59
N ASP A 76 19.15 25.66 -8.41
CA ASP A 76 20.31 24.99 -9.02
C ASP A 76 20.13 23.46 -8.99
N GLY A 77 20.02 22.84 -10.17
CA GLY A 77 19.99 21.37 -10.31
C GLY A 77 18.60 20.72 -10.25
N SER A 78 18.52 19.53 -10.86
CA SER A 78 17.33 18.71 -11.11
C SER A 78 16.71 18.12 -9.85
N VAL A 79 16.28 18.96 -8.90
CA VAL A 79 15.46 18.49 -7.78
C VAL A 79 14.16 17.93 -8.36
N ALA A 80 13.91 16.64 -8.11
CA ALA A 80 12.69 15.99 -8.55
C ALA A 80 11.50 16.68 -7.87
N LEU A 81 10.66 17.32 -8.67
CA LEU A 81 9.44 17.98 -8.20
C LEU A 81 8.45 16.89 -7.77
N LEU A 82 8.02 16.91 -6.52
CA LEU A 82 7.07 15.93 -5.97
C LEU A 82 5.63 16.39 -6.14
N SER A 83 5.38 17.71 -6.20
CA SER A 83 4.02 18.24 -6.35
C SER A 83 3.29 17.70 -7.58
N VAL A 84 3.98 17.57 -8.72
CA VAL A 84 3.43 17.06 -9.98
C VAL A 84 3.04 15.58 -9.87
N PRO A 85 3.95 14.65 -9.55
CA PRO A 85 3.58 13.24 -9.41
C PRO A 85 2.56 12.99 -8.29
N MET A 86 2.53 13.83 -7.23
CA MET A 86 1.49 13.76 -6.18
C MET A 86 0.11 14.20 -6.64
N ARG A 87 0.03 15.26 -7.44
CA ARG A 87 -1.23 15.64 -8.08
C ARG A 87 -1.71 14.54 -9.02
N ASP A 88 -0.81 14.03 -9.84
CA ASP A 88 -1.14 12.98 -10.81
C ASP A 88 -1.57 11.69 -10.12
N SER A 89 -0.93 11.30 -9.01
CA SER A 89 -1.32 10.10 -8.26
C SER A 89 -2.71 10.24 -7.66
N TRP A 90 -3.06 11.43 -7.16
CA TRP A 90 -4.38 11.72 -6.60
C TRP A 90 -5.47 11.62 -7.66
N ILE A 91 -5.27 12.28 -8.81
CA ILE A 91 -6.25 12.29 -9.91
C ILE A 91 -6.41 10.91 -10.55
N SER A 92 -5.32 10.20 -10.77
CA SER A 92 -5.34 8.87 -11.41
C SER A 92 -5.80 7.74 -10.49
N GLY A 93 -5.92 8.00 -9.18
CA GLY A 93 -6.22 6.98 -8.18
C GLY A 93 -5.03 6.10 -7.78
N ARG A 94 -3.82 6.33 -8.35
CA ARG A 94 -2.59 5.63 -7.91
C ARG A 94 -2.27 5.85 -6.43
N PHE A 95 -2.71 6.97 -5.86
CA PHE A 95 -2.63 7.20 -4.42
C PHE A 95 -3.34 6.09 -3.63
N TRP A 96 -4.56 5.73 -4.01
CA TRP A 96 -5.34 4.68 -3.35
C TRP A 96 -4.71 3.30 -3.54
N PHE A 97 -4.13 3.04 -4.71
CA PHE A 97 -3.36 1.82 -4.95
C PHE A 97 -2.16 1.71 -4.00
N ASN A 98 -1.35 2.78 -3.90
CA ASN A 98 -0.21 2.78 -2.99
C ASN A 98 -0.65 2.65 -1.53
N LEU A 99 -1.76 3.29 -1.13
CA LEU A 99 -2.32 3.18 0.21
C LEU A 99 -2.74 1.73 0.53
N ALA A 100 -3.44 1.09 -0.40
CA ALA A 100 -3.86 -0.31 -0.29
C ALA A 100 -2.68 -1.29 -0.19
N MET A 101 -1.55 -0.96 -0.82
CA MET A 101 -0.33 -1.79 -0.78
C MET A 101 0.52 -1.54 0.47
N ASP A 102 0.37 -0.41 1.14
CA ASP A 102 1.14 -0.04 2.33
C ASP A 102 0.68 -0.81 3.57
N ASP A 103 -0.61 -1.16 3.63
CA ASP A 103 -1.21 -1.89 4.75
C ASP A 103 -2.20 -2.98 4.29
N SER A 104 -1.85 -4.24 4.60
CA SER A 104 -2.66 -5.42 4.31
C SER A 104 -4.05 -5.41 4.96
N TRP A 105 -4.25 -4.62 6.03
CA TRP A 105 -5.56 -4.50 6.66
C TRP A 105 -6.51 -3.62 5.84
N THR A 106 -5.97 -2.61 5.16
CA THR A 106 -6.76 -1.63 4.38
C THR A 106 -7.04 -2.07 2.95
N ILE A 107 -6.30 -3.07 2.44
CA ILE A 107 -6.32 -3.44 1.03
C ILE A 107 -7.74 -3.77 0.51
N ASP A 108 -8.51 -4.57 1.25
CA ASP A 108 -9.84 -5.01 0.82
C ASP A 108 -10.80 -3.82 0.77
N ALA A 109 -10.85 -3.03 1.84
CA ALA A 109 -11.72 -1.87 1.96
C ALA A 109 -11.41 -0.81 0.88
N VAL A 110 -10.13 -0.51 0.66
CA VAL A 110 -9.69 0.46 -0.36
C VAL A 110 -9.91 -0.09 -1.77
N TYR A 111 -9.69 -1.39 -2.00
CA TYR A 111 -9.95 -2.02 -3.29
C TYR A 111 -11.40 -1.82 -3.71
N TRP A 112 -12.35 -2.28 -2.88
CA TRP A 112 -13.77 -2.21 -3.21
C TRP A 112 -14.28 -0.77 -3.37
N ALA A 113 -13.76 0.16 -2.58
CA ALA A 113 -14.26 1.52 -2.58
C ALA A 113 -13.62 2.45 -3.63
N ALA A 114 -12.35 2.22 -3.99
CA ALA A 114 -11.57 3.16 -4.79
C ALA A 114 -10.99 2.58 -6.09
N LEU A 115 -10.71 1.27 -6.13
CA LEU A 115 -9.95 0.64 -7.21
C LEU A 115 -10.81 -0.27 -8.09
N HIS A 116 -11.80 -0.94 -7.49
CA HIS A 116 -12.69 -1.88 -8.16
C HIS A 116 -13.49 -1.19 -9.26
N LYS A 117 -13.46 -1.77 -10.46
CA LYS A 117 -14.32 -1.40 -11.58
C LYS A 117 -15.28 -2.53 -11.89
N PRO A 118 -16.56 -2.24 -12.22
CA PRO A 118 -17.49 -3.27 -12.66
C PRO A 118 -16.89 -4.05 -13.84
N GLY A 119 -16.74 -5.36 -13.66
CA GLY A 119 -16.12 -6.26 -14.63
C GLY A 119 -14.73 -6.76 -14.25
N ASP A 120 -14.05 -6.15 -13.27
CA ASP A 120 -12.77 -6.65 -12.75
C ASP A 120 -12.91 -8.03 -12.06
N GLU A 121 -14.14 -8.42 -11.68
CA GLU A 121 -14.46 -9.74 -11.12
C GLU A 121 -14.47 -10.87 -12.16
N VAL A 122 -14.52 -10.53 -13.45
CA VAL A 122 -14.57 -11.51 -14.54
C VAL A 122 -13.14 -11.86 -14.93
N LEU A 123 -12.76 -13.11 -14.67
CA LEU A 123 -11.48 -13.65 -15.12
C LEU A 123 -11.54 -13.89 -16.63
N ASP A 124 -10.45 -13.57 -17.32
CA ASP A 124 -10.28 -14.06 -18.69
C ASP A 124 -9.89 -15.54 -18.70
N GLU A 125 -9.99 -16.18 -19.88
CA GLU A 125 -9.73 -17.62 -20.02
C GLU A 125 -8.33 -18.02 -19.54
N ALA A 126 -7.32 -17.15 -19.73
CA ALA A 126 -5.97 -17.41 -19.27
C ALA A 126 -5.86 -17.33 -17.74
N MET A 127 -6.50 -16.33 -17.12
CA MET A 127 -6.58 -16.19 -15.66
C MET A 127 -7.37 -17.34 -15.02
N GLU A 128 -8.43 -17.83 -15.67
CA GLU A 128 -9.18 -19.00 -15.20
C GLU A 128 -8.31 -20.27 -15.21
N ASP A 129 -7.55 -20.48 -16.28
CA ASP A 129 -6.62 -21.61 -16.40
C ASP A 129 -5.50 -21.52 -15.35
N GLU A 130 -4.93 -20.33 -15.14
CA GLU A 130 -3.93 -20.09 -14.09
C GLU A 130 -4.49 -20.35 -12.69
N LEU A 131 -5.69 -19.83 -12.39
CA LEU A 131 -6.36 -20.03 -11.11
C LEU A 131 -6.62 -21.52 -10.86
N LYS A 132 -7.07 -22.25 -11.89
CA LYS A 132 -7.31 -23.68 -11.82
C LYS A 132 -6.01 -24.46 -11.58
N ALA A 133 -4.94 -24.12 -12.30
CA ALA A 133 -3.64 -24.75 -12.11
C ALA A 133 -3.09 -24.51 -10.69
N PHE A 134 -3.26 -23.29 -10.18
CA PHE A 134 -2.91 -22.93 -8.81
C PHE A 134 -3.74 -23.74 -7.80
N TYR A 135 -5.06 -23.82 -7.98
CA TYR A 135 -5.94 -24.61 -7.12
C TYR A 135 -5.54 -26.09 -7.09
N ASP A 136 -5.30 -26.71 -8.25
CA ASP A 136 -4.86 -28.10 -8.36
C ASP A 136 -3.51 -28.33 -7.65
N MET A 137 -2.59 -27.38 -7.75
CA MET A 137 -1.33 -27.41 -7.01
C MET A 137 -1.58 -27.35 -5.49
N LYS A 138 -2.44 -26.44 -5.01
CA LYS A 138 -2.76 -26.32 -3.57
C LYS A 138 -3.43 -27.56 -3.01
N MET A 139 -4.33 -28.17 -3.77
CA MET A 139 -4.96 -29.41 -3.35
C MET A 139 -3.96 -30.57 -3.23
N LYS A 140 -2.94 -30.63 -4.09
CA LYS A 140 -1.84 -31.59 -3.96
C LYS A 140 -0.97 -31.31 -2.73
N GLN A 141 -0.62 -30.05 -2.49
CA GLN A 141 0.15 -29.64 -1.30
C GLN A 141 -0.62 -29.97 0.00
N LEU A 142 -1.92 -29.67 0.03
CA LEU A 142 -2.78 -29.99 1.16
C LEU A 142 -2.89 -31.51 1.40
N ALA A 143 -3.00 -32.30 0.33
CA ALA A 143 -3.02 -33.76 0.43
C ALA A 143 -1.70 -34.32 0.97
N ALA A 144 -0.56 -33.82 0.49
CA ALA A 144 0.77 -34.21 0.97
C ALA A 144 0.97 -33.84 2.45
N PHE A 145 0.60 -32.62 2.84
CA PHE A 145 0.64 -32.17 4.23
C PHE A 145 -0.22 -33.04 5.15
N ASN A 146 -1.44 -33.39 4.71
CA ASN A 146 -2.32 -34.26 5.48
C ASN A 146 -1.75 -35.68 5.66
N ALA A 147 -1.07 -36.22 4.65
CA ALA A 147 -0.39 -37.51 4.75
C ALA A 147 0.77 -37.44 5.75
N GLU A 148 1.60 -36.39 5.70
CA GLU A 148 2.71 -36.18 6.64
C GLU A 148 2.22 -36.02 8.09
N CYS A 149 1.16 -35.25 8.32
CA CYS A 149 0.54 -35.12 9.65
C CYS A 149 0.08 -36.48 10.19
N LYS A 150 -0.54 -37.30 9.34
CA LYS A 150 -1.00 -38.64 9.71
C LYS A 150 0.16 -39.57 10.07
N GLU A 151 1.25 -39.53 9.32
CA GLU A 151 2.46 -40.32 9.60
C GLU A 151 3.13 -39.89 10.92
N ARG A 152 3.14 -38.59 11.21
CA ARG A 152 3.75 -38.03 12.42
C ARG A 152 2.86 -38.06 13.66
N GLY A 153 1.62 -38.52 13.55
CA GLY A 153 0.64 -38.51 14.64
C GLY A 153 0.28 -37.10 15.11
N ILE A 154 0.45 -36.09 14.25
CA ILE A 154 0.06 -34.71 14.52
C ILE A 154 -1.46 -34.63 14.37
N GLY A 155 -2.14 -34.13 15.40
CA GLY A 155 -3.60 -33.90 15.40
C GLY A 155 -4.03 -32.84 14.38
N ASP A 156 -5.30 -32.41 14.43
CA ASP A 156 -5.84 -31.45 13.45
C ASP A 156 -5.07 -30.12 13.46
N ALA A 157 -4.19 -29.92 12.47
CA ALA A 157 -3.43 -28.71 12.24
C ALA A 157 -4.22 -27.71 11.38
N GLY A 158 -5.48 -27.45 11.76
CA GLY A 158 -6.42 -26.62 10.99
C GLY A 158 -5.89 -25.22 10.65
N HIS A 159 -5.09 -24.62 11.53
CA HIS A 159 -4.46 -23.33 11.26
C HIS A 159 -3.48 -23.42 10.07
N VAL A 160 -2.60 -24.43 10.04
CA VAL A 160 -1.62 -24.63 8.95
C VAL A 160 -2.30 -25.00 7.64
N ARG A 161 -3.42 -25.72 7.68
CA ARG A 161 -4.25 -26.02 6.50
C ARG A 161 -4.76 -24.75 5.82
N ASN A 162 -5.23 -23.77 6.60
CA ASN A 162 -5.69 -22.50 6.06
C ASN A 162 -4.54 -21.72 5.41
N TRP A 163 -3.34 -21.75 5.99
CA TRP A 163 -2.16 -21.10 5.39
C TRP A 163 -1.78 -21.71 4.03
N ILE A 164 -1.83 -23.03 3.88
CA ILE A 164 -1.53 -23.72 2.60
C ILE A 164 -2.48 -23.28 1.48
N MET A 165 -3.72 -22.91 1.82
CA MET A 165 -4.70 -22.45 0.84
C MET A 165 -4.53 -20.98 0.44
N ILE A 166 -3.77 -20.20 1.21
CA ILE A 166 -3.59 -18.75 1.02
C ILE A 166 -2.24 -18.42 0.36
N VAL A 167 -1.18 -19.16 0.71
CA VAL A 167 0.21 -18.92 0.26
C VAL A 167 0.68 -20.08 -0.57
#